data_AF-A0A2D9AQD2-F1
#
_entry.id   AF-A0A2D9AQD2-F1
#
_cell.length_a   1.000
_cell.length_b   1.000
_cell.length_c   1.000
_cell.angle_alpha   90.00
_cell.angle_beta   90.00
_cell.angle_gamma   90.00
#
_symmetry.space_group_name_H-M   'P 1'
#
loop_
_entity.id
_entity.type
_entity.pdbx_description
1 polymer ?
#
loop_
_entity_poly.entity_id
_entity_poly.type
_entity_poly.pdbx_seq_one_letter_code
_entity_poly.pdbx_strand_id
1 'polypeptide(L)'
;MKNTFFTILLIFPLLAFSQILWDDFEENRIGYYEFVHGGMTERFENPNPSSSTNNSELCAQYVRNPGEMYDVIVLVANGSFTNLEDYLNGSKTMKVDVFSPGPGIPLQITLEDSSVAGATNYPDGRHSIYTATTTVTNEWETIEFIFDSRPDNSVLDANVTSLILLFDIGSNSDDTYYFDNVYGPEFNNQCASINSNPSINLADWDCHWNIGVCPSNTPCSSYDYISGWLNQAYNPDNSSINTSKYCGSYTRNPDGNGEDVFIMYFKNGALDLSTNKYFNFQIYGPPRPIYVSFQDNAGNEVVPFNSNVSSLNTWEQFSVDLSSGLGQDIVRAVFFIDQSVINWDEYLIDDIHMSSIALENKNISSSKLIDIYPNPVTDNLNCYFENNNEVNAKIINVTGKILFSKNIKPGHNVIGINDLTSGFYLLEIKINDITYFHKFQKID
;
A
#
# COMPACT_ATOMS: atom_id res chain seq x y z
N MET A 1 53.83 -2.72 -48.28
CA MET A 1 53.03 -3.01 -47.06
C MET A 1 52.11 -1.83 -46.83
N LYS A 2 50.82 -1.97 -47.09
CA LYS A 2 49.79 -0.94 -46.82
C LYS A 2 49.22 -1.24 -45.43
N ASN A 3 49.40 -0.33 -44.48
CA ASN A 3 48.80 -0.45 -43.16
C ASN A 3 47.36 0.03 -43.23
N THR A 4 46.42 -0.90 -43.16
CA THR A 4 45.00 -0.63 -43.01
C THR A 4 44.72 -0.38 -41.52
N PHE A 5 44.43 0.87 -41.14
CA PHE A 5 43.89 1.19 -39.82
C PHE A 5 42.42 0.79 -39.80
N PHE A 6 42.06 -0.15 -38.91
CA PHE A 6 40.68 -0.49 -38.60
C PHE A 6 40.23 0.41 -37.44
N THR A 7 39.41 1.42 -37.72
CA THR A 7 38.74 2.20 -36.68
C THR A 7 37.53 1.41 -36.20
N ILE A 8 37.57 0.88 -34.98
CA ILE A 8 36.42 0.27 -34.33
C ILE A 8 35.56 1.42 -33.79
N LEU A 9 34.44 1.69 -34.47
CA LEU A 9 33.41 2.61 -34.00
C LEU A 9 32.58 1.87 -32.94
N LEU A 10 32.89 2.09 -31.66
CA LEU A 10 32.05 1.66 -30.55
C LEU A 10 30.81 2.55 -30.52
N ILE A 11 29.72 2.08 -31.14
CA ILE A 11 28.38 2.64 -30.97
C ILE A 11 27.89 2.14 -29.61
N PHE A 12 28.05 2.94 -28.57
CA PHE A 12 27.25 2.79 -27.36
C PHE A 12 25.80 3.18 -27.70
N PRO A 13 24.80 2.33 -27.42
CA PRO A 13 23.43 2.80 -27.42
C PRO A 13 23.28 3.72 -26.20
N LEU A 14 23.33 5.04 -26.43
CA LEU A 14 22.78 6.02 -25.49
C LEU A 14 21.26 5.88 -25.55
N LEU A 15 20.74 4.82 -24.93
CA LEU A 15 19.35 4.78 -24.51
C LEU A 15 19.32 5.43 -23.12
N ALA A 16 19.33 6.76 -23.09
CA ALA A 16 18.88 7.48 -21.91
C ALA A 16 17.34 7.36 -21.92
N PHE A 17 16.82 6.24 -21.42
CA PHE A 17 15.41 6.19 -21.07
C PHE A 17 15.24 7.14 -19.91
N SER A 18 14.51 8.20 -20.16
CA SER A 18 14.29 9.22 -19.16
C SER A 18 12.83 9.61 -19.10
N GLN A 19 12.17 8.80 -18.30
CA GLN A 19 10.86 8.96 -17.74
C GLN A 19 10.76 7.76 -16.78
N ILE A 20 10.03 7.91 -15.68
CA ILE A 20 9.70 6.77 -14.82
C ILE A 20 8.19 6.58 -14.87
N LEU A 21 7.75 5.32 -14.82
CA LEU A 21 6.35 4.99 -14.70
C LEU A 21 5.87 5.45 -13.31
N TRP A 22 4.96 6.40 -13.28
CA TRP A 22 4.38 6.94 -12.06
C TRP A 22 3.19 6.13 -11.58
N ASP A 23 2.33 5.74 -12.51
CA ASP A 23 1.14 4.97 -12.24
C ASP A 23 0.77 4.11 -13.46
N ASP A 24 0.51 2.83 -13.23
CA ASP A 24 -0.15 1.90 -14.16
C ASP A 24 -1.53 1.46 -13.63
N PHE A 25 -1.99 2.04 -12.52
CA PHE A 25 -3.24 1.70 -11.85
C PHE A 25 -3.36 0.23 -11.40
N GLU A 26 -2.23 -0.49 -11.34
CA GLU A 26 -2.17 -1.91 -11.08
C GLU A 26 -1.15 -2.26 -9.99
N GLU A 27 0.15 -2.22 -10.29
CA GLU A 27 1.22 -2.63 -9.36
C GLU A 27 2.16 -1.48 -9.02
N ASN A 28 2.34 -0.54 -9.94
CA ASN A 28 3.25 0.56 -9.78
C ASN A 28 2.46 1.84 -9.53
N ARG A 29 2.55 2.36 -8.32
CA ARG A 29 2.14 3.73 -8.00
C ARG A 29 3.16 4.40 -7.10
N ILE A 30 3.83 5.42 -7.63
CA ILE A 30 4.89 6.16 -6.91
C ILE A 30 4.56 7.65 -6.70
N GLY A 31 3.48 8.14 -7.31
CA GLY A 31 2.89 9.46 -7.05
C GLY A 31 1.56 9.35 -6.30
N TYR A 32 1.08 10.48 -5.76
CA TYR A 32 -0.18 10.56 -5.02
C TYR A 32 -1.13 11.57 -5.67
N TYR A 33 -2.39 11.18 -5.88
CA TYR A 33 -3.44 12.09 -6.34
C TYR A 33 -3.93 12.95 -5.18
N GLU A 34 -3.35 14.15 -5.07
CA GLU A 34 -3.69 15.07 -3.98
C GLU A 34 -5.08 15.66 -4.15
N PHE A 35 -5.44 15.96 -5.40
CA PHE A 35 -6.68 16.64 -5.71
C PHE A 35 -7.13 16.35 -7.12
N VAL A 36 -8.44 16.19 -7.29
CA VAL A 36 -9.08 16.07 -8.59
C VAL A 36 -10.33 16.95 -8.59
N HIS A 37 -10.46 17.84 -9.58
CA HIS A 37 -11.64 18.68 -9.76
C HIS A 37 -12.86 17.87 -10.25
N GLY A 38 -12.67 17.06 -11.30
CA GLY A 38 -13.64 16.11 -11.85
C GLY A 38 -13.85 14.86 -10.97
N GLY A 39 -14.65 13.92 -11.48
CA GLY A 39 -14.81 12.60 -10.86
C GLY A 39 -13.74 11.64 -11.39
N MET A 40 -12.86 11.13 -10.52
CA MET A 40 -11.88 10.12 -10.90
C MET A 40 -12.15 8.80 -10.18
N THR A 41 -12.14 7.71 -10.95
CA THR A 41 -12.08 6.35 -10.42
C THR A 41 -10.74 5.77 -10.84
N GLU A 42 -9.79 5.69 -9.90
CA GLU A 42 -8.40 5.29 -10.18
C GLU A 42 -8.28 3.85 -10.66
N ARG A 43 -9.20 2.97 -10.27
CA ARG A 43 -9.26 1.58 -10.72
C ARG A 43 -10.59 1.37 -11.41
N PHE A 44 -10.60 1.37 -12.74
CA PHE A 44 -11.78 1.17 -13.57
C PHE A 44 -11.50 0.13 -14.65
N GLU A 45 -12.51 -0.60 -15.11
CA GLU A 45 -12.35 -1.61 -16.17
C GLU A 45 -11.84 -0.96 -17.46
N ASN A 46 -10.75 -1.46 -18.02
CA ASN A 46 -10.20 -0.92 -19.26
C ASN A 46 -11.26 -1.00 -20.39
N PRO A 47 -11.61 0.11 -21.07
CA PRO A 47 -12.64 0.12 -22.12
C PRO A 47 -12.25 -0.68 -23.37
N ASN A 48 -10.97 -0.98 -23.56
CA ASN A 48 -10.46 -1.79 -24.66
C ASN A 48 -9.16 -2.53 -24.28
N PRO A 49 -9.24 -3.61 -23.47
CA PRO A 49 -8.07 -4.36 -22.99
C PRO A 49 -7.39 -5.18 -24.10
N SER A 50 -7.98 -5.22 -25.32
CA SER A 50 -7.40 -5.88 -26.48
C SER A 50 -6.47 -4.97 -27.31
N SER A 51 -6.36 -3.70 -26.93
CA SER A 51 -5.51 -2.73 -27.62
C SER A 51 -4.03 -3.11 -27.53
N SER A 52 -3.27 -2.85 -28.58
CA SER A 52 -1.80 -3.00 -28.54
C SER A 52 -1.09 -1.85 -27.83
N THR A 53 -1.78 -0.72 -27.62
CA THR A 53 -1.24 0.45 -26.92
C THR A 53 -1.34 0.26 -25.42
N ASN A 54 -2.55 -0.06 -24.95
CA ASN A 54 -2.81 -0.34 -23.55
C ASN A 54 -3.69 -1.59 -23.42
N ASN A 55 -3.08 -2.70 -23.05
CA ASN A 55 -3.73 -3.97 -22.75
C ASN A 55 -3.78 -4.27 -21.24
N SER A 56 -3.63 -3.23 -20.42
CA SER A 56 -3.87 -3.29 -18.98
C SER A 56 -5.27 -3.82 -18.69
N GLU A 57 -5.43 -4.40 -17.53
CA GLU A 57 -6.75 -4.88 -17.11
C GLU A 57 -7.60 -3.71 -16.60
N LEU A 58 -6.95 -2.83 -15.85
CA LEU A 58 -7.56 -1.68 -15.22
C LEU A 58 -6.87 -0.41 -15.70
N CYS A 59 -7.61 0.69 -15.70
CA CYS A 59 -7.08 2.03 -15.95
C CYS A 59 -7.84 3.04 -15.09
N ALA A 60 -7.41 4.29 -15.08
CA ALA A 60 -8.22 5.34 -14.49
C ALA A 60 -9.35 5.77 -15.44
N GLN A 61 -10.54 5.97 -14.88
CA GLN A 61 -11.60 6.76 -15.51
C GLN A 61 -11.60 8.16 -14.91
N TYR A 62 -11.74 9.18 -15.75
CA TYR A 62 -11.88 10.57 -15.35
C TYR A 62 -13.04 11.23 -16.10
N VAL A 63 -14.02 11.72 -15.34
CA VAL A 63 -15.17 12.48 -15.82
C VAL A 63 -14.95 13.94 -15.48
N ARG A 64 -14.93 14.80 -16.50
CA ARG A 64 -14.69 16.24 -16.30
C ARG A 64 -15.81 16.91 -15.49
N ASN A 65 -15.43 17.92 -14.71
CA ASN A 65 -16.32 18.83 -14.01
C ASN A 65 -16.78 19.94 -14.97
N PRO A 66 -18.06 19.96 -15.38
CA PRO A 66 -18.57 20.97 -16.31
C PRO A 66 -18.58 22.39 -15.71
N GLY A 67 -18.36 22.56 -14.41
CA GLY A 67 -18.20 23.87 -13.76
C GLY A 67 -16.82 24.52 -13.95
N GLU A 68 -15.81 23.75 -14.33
CA GLU A 68 -14.41 24.20 -14.35
C GLU A 68 -13.84 24.21 -15.78
N MET A 69 -13.38 25.37 -16.26
CA MET A 69 -12.68 25.47 -17.55
C MET A 69 -11.26 24.90 -17.49
N TYR A 70 -10.66 24.89 -16.30
CA TYR A 70 -9.31 24.39 -16.04
C TYR A 70 -9.42 23.28 -14.99
N ASP A 71 -10.04 22.19 -15.41
CA ASP A 71 -10.25 21.00 -14.61
C ASP A 71 -8.92 20.25 -14.46
N VAL A 72 -8.49 20.00 -13.22
CA VAL A 72 -7.14 19.51 -12.93
C VAL A 72 -7.16 18.19 -12.18
N ILE A 73 -6.15 17.38 -12.48
CA ILE A 73 -5.71 16.22 -11.69
C ILE A 73 -4.32 16.57 -11.15
N VAL A 74 -4.18 16.67 -9.83
CA VAL A 74 -2.94 17.04 -9.15
C VAL A 74 -2.24 15.78 -8.66
N LEU A 75 -1.09 15.47 -9.27
CA LEU A 75 -0.23 14.38 -8.85
C LEU A 75 1.00 14.94 -8.15
N VAL A 76 1.23 14.55 -6.90
CA VAL A 76 2.39 14.97 -6.12
C VAL A 76 3.37 13.81 -6.02
N ALA A 77 4.64 14.09 -6.29
CA ALA A 77 5.71 13.13 -6.06
C ALA A 77 6.23 13.19 -4.62
N ASN A 78 6.83 12.09 -4.17
CA ASN A 78 7.49 11.99 -2.87
C ASN A 78 8.90 12.59 -2.86
N GLY A 79 9.12 13.64 -3.65
CA GLY A 79 10.38 14.35 -3.74
C GLY A 79 10.42 15.30 -4.93
N SER A 80 11.47 16.12 -4.99
CA SER A 80 11.69 17.02 -6.12
C SER A 80 12.06 16.25 -7.39
N PHE A 81 11.61 16.76 -8.53
CA PHE A 81 12.00 16.23 -9.83
C PHE A 81 13.47 16.51 -10.13
N THR A 82 14.01 15.70 -11.03
CA THR A 82 15.40 15.75 -11.49
C THR A 82 15.44 15.88 -13.01
N ASN A 83 16.55 16.40 -13.53
CA ASN A 83 16.78 16.55 -14.98
C ASN A 83 15.71 17.37 -15.74
N LEU A 84 15.06 18.34 -15.10
CA LEU A 84 14.00 19.13 -15.76
C LEU A 84 14.48 19.95 -16.96
N GLU A 85 15.75 20.37 -16.99
CA GLU A 85 16.36 21.03 -18.17
C GLU A 85 16.20 20.21 -19.46
N ASP A 86 16.28 18.89 -19.38
CA ASP A 86 16.12 18.01 -20.54
C ASP A 86 14.68 17.93 -21.04
N TYR A 87 13.69 18.20 -20.17
CA TYR A 87 12.29 18.36 -20.57
C TYR A 87 12.05 19.73 -21.19
N LEU A 88 12.65 20.79 -20.64
CA LEU A 88 12.56 22.15 -21.18
C LEU A 88 13.16 22.26 -22.59
N ASN A 89 14.24 21.53 -22.87
CA ASN A 89 14.89 21.52 -24.19
C ASN A 89 14.33 20.48 -25.17
N GLY A 90 13.35 19.67 -24.73
CA GLY A 90 12.69 18.65 -25.54
C GLY A 90 13.51 17.37 -25.78
N SER A 91 14.63 17.18 -25.09
CA SER A 91 15.38 15.91 -25.12
C SER A 91 14.63 14.79 -24.41
N LYS A 92 13.71 15.15 -23.51
CA LYS A 92 12.80 14.26 -22.79
C LYS A 92 11.38 14.78 -22.88
N THR A 93 10.43 13.86 -22.77
CA THR A 93 8.99 14.11 -22.83
C THR A 93 8.30 13.30 -21.75
N MET A 94 7.09 13.73 -21.38
CA MET A 94 6.19 12.95 -20.53
C MET A 94 5.17 12.26 -21.42
N LYS A 95 4.69 11.10 -20.99
CA LYS A 95 3.75 10.27 -21.78
C LYS A 95 2.62 9.77 -20.92
N VAL A 96 1.45 9.64 -21.52
CA VAL A 96 0.27 9.03 -20.90
C VAL A 96 -0.48 8.28 -21.99
N ASP A 97 -0.92 7.06 -21.73
CA ASP A 97 -1.87 6.40 -22.62
C ASP A 97 -3.26 6.96 -22.34
N VAL A 98 -3.97 7.39 -23.39
CA VAL A 98 -5.27 8.04 -23.28
C VAL A 98 -6.27 7.38 -24.22
N PHE A 99 -7.46 7.12 -23.71
CA PHE A 99 -8.66 6.78 -24.47
C PHE A 99 -9.64 7.95 -24.36
N SER A 100 -9.93 8.61 -25.48
CA SER A 100 -10.68 9.88 -25.51
C SER A 100 -11.92 9.82 -26.42
N PRO A 101 -12.93 10.69 -26.20
CA PRO A 101 -14.18 10.68 -26.96
C PRO A 101 -14.06 11.26 -28.38
N GLY A 102 -12.91 11.83 -28.74
CA GLY A 102 -12.72 12.47 -30.04
C GLY A 102 -11.27 12.92 -30.28
N PRO A 103 -10.89 13.18 -31.54
CA PRO A 103 -9.59 13.75 -31.86
C PRO A 103 -9.64 15.28 -31.73
N GLY A 104 -8.48 15.93 -31.64
CA GLY A 104 -8.40 17.38 -31.55
C GLY A 104 -8.64 17.94 -30.15
N ILE A 105 -8.73 17.09 -29.12
CA ILE A 105 -8.95 17.52 -27.74
C ILE A 105 -7.61 17.97 -27.15
N PRO A 106 -7.49 19.21 -26.64
CA PRO A 106 -6.24 19.71 -26.08
C PRO A 106 -5.97 19.11 -24.71
N LEU A 107 -4.74 18.64 -24.50
CA LEU A 107 -4.25 18.09 -23.24
C LEU A 107 -3.08 18.94 -22.75
N GLN A 108 -2.94 19.07 -21.43
CA GLN A 108 -1.83 19.82 -20.83
C GLN A 108 -1.26 19.10 -19.61
N ILE A 109 0.06 19.16 -19.47
CA ILE A 109 0.77 18.92 -18.21
C ILE A 109 1.41 20.23 -17.75
N THR A 110 1.20 20.60 -16.49
CA THR A 110 1.97 21.66 -15.82
C THR A 110 2.84 21.05 -14.74
N LEU A 111 4.12 21.38 -14.69
CA LEU A 111 4.98 21.04 -13.57
C LEU A 111 5.08 22.24 -12.62
N GLU A 112 4.83 22.01 -11.33
CA GLU A 112 4.66 23.09 -10.34
C GLU A 112 5.40 22.79 -9.02
N ASP A 113 5.79 23.87 -8.32
CA ASP A 113 6.16 23.84 -6.91
C ASP A 113 4.88 23.78 -6.07
N SER A 114 4.59 22.61 -5.50
CA SER A 114 3.33 22.37 -4.77
C SER A 114 3.21 23.17 -3.47
N SER A 115 4.29 23.81 -2.99
CA SER A 115 4.27 24.68 -1.81
C SER A 115 3.92 26.14 -2.13
N VAL A 116 3.97 26.53 -3.41
CA VAL A 116 3.73 27.90 -3.88
C VAL A 116 2.51 27.98 -4.78
N ALA A 117 2.32 27.03 -5.71
CA ALA A 117 1.21 27.07 -6.64
C ALA A 117 -0.14 26.87 -5.93
N GLY A 118 -1.14 27.66 -6.33
CA GLY A 118 -2.49 27.58 -5.80
C GLY A 118 -3.54 28.04 -6.81
N ALA A 119 -4.82 27.88 -6.50
CA ALA A 119 -5.90 28.07 -7.47
C ALA A 119 -6.00 29.48 -8.11
N THR A 120 -5.46 30.53 -7.47
CA THR A 120 -5.70 31.93 -7.88
C THR A 120 -4.44 32.77 -8.12
N ASN A 121 -3.25 32.18 -8.05
CA ASN A 121 -1.98 32.92 -8.07
C ASN A 121 -1.17 32.74 -9.36
N TYR A 122 -1.80 32.48 -10.50
CA TYR A 122 -1.07 32.32 -11.76
C TYR A 122 -0.28 33.60 -12.11
N PRO A 123 1.02 33.52 -12.47
CA PRO A 123 1.81 32.32 -12.76
C PRO A 123 2.65 31.76 -11.60
N ASP A 124 2.57 32.32 -10.39
CA ASP A 124 3.46 31.98 -9.28
C ASP A 124 3.49 30.47 -8.99
N GLY A 125 4.70 29.90 -8.90
CA GLY A 125 4.91 28.46 -8.63
C GLY A 125 4.82 27.54 -9.86
N ARG A 126 4.46 28.05 -11.05
CA ARG A 126 4.32 27.26 -12.30
C ARG A 126 5.64 27.22 -13.04
N HIS A 127 6.36 26.12 -12.87
CA HIS A 127 7.64 25.95 -13.50
C HIS A 127 7.51 25.86 -15.03
N SER A 128 6.78 24.89 -15.56
CA SER A 128 6.74 24.64 -17.01
C SER A 128 5.44 24.01 -17.49
N ILE A 129 5.02 24.34 -18.70
CA ILE A 129 3.83 23.83 -19.38
C ILE A 129 4.25 22.97 -20.57
N TYR A 130 3.54 21.86 -20.75
CA TYR A 130 3.68 20.93 -21.87
C TYR A 130 2.30 20.64 -22.43
N THR A 131 2.18 20.60 -23.76
CA THR A 131 0.88 20.44 -24.43
C THR A 131 0.88 19.26 -25.39
N ALA A 132 -0.30 18.71 -25.63
CA ALA A 132 -0.56 17.69 -26.63
C ALA A 132 -2.02 17.78 -27.13
N THR A 133 -2.36 16.96 -28.12
CA THR A 133 -3.71 16.89 -28.66
C THR A 133 -4.04 15.45 -29.04
N THR A 134 -5.23 14.97 -28.69
CA THR A 134 -5.70 13.63 -29.08
C THR A 134 -5.81 13.50 -30.60
N THR A 135 -5.58 12.31 -31.13
CA THR A 135 -5.60 12.05 -32.58
C THR A 135 -6.59 10.99 -33.00
N VAL A 136 -7.08 10.17 -32.06
CA VAL A 136 -8.03 9.09 -32.32
C VAL A 136 -9.34 9.29 -31.53
N THR A 137 -10.28 8.37 -31.68
CA THR A 137 -11.60 8.42 -31.03
C THR A 137 -11.97 7.04 -30.54
N ASN A 138 -12.28 6.91 -29.26
CA ASN A 138 -12.62 5.64 -28.62
C ASN A 138 -11.59 4.53 -28.90
N GLU A 139 -10.32 4.91 -28.95
CA GLU A 139 -9.16 4.04 -29.10
C GLU A 139 -8.04 4.55 -28.20
N TRP A 140 -7.20 3.64 -27.71
CA TRP A 140 -6.03 3.98 -26.90
C TRP A 140 -4.90 4.52 -27.78
N GLU A 141 -4.37 5.68 -27.43
CA GLU A 141 -3.15 6.26 -28.01
C GLU A 141 -2.17 6.69 -26.91
N THR A 142 -0.86 6.56 -27.17
CA THR A 142 0.16 7.15 -26.30
C THR A 142 0.33 8.62 -26.64
N ILE A 143 -0.07 9.49 -25.72
CA ILE A 143 0.11 10.94 -25.84
C ILE A 143 1.51 11.31 -25.36
N GLU A 144 2.26 12.01 -26.21
CA GLU A 144 3.56 12.57 -25.87
C GLU A 144 3.47 14.10 -25.74
N PHE A 145 3.76 14.62 -24.55
CA PHE A 145 3.64 16.03 -24.23
C PHE A 145 4.91 16.81 -24.62
N ILE A 146 4.72 17.91 -25.33
CA ILE A 146 5.80 18.74 -25.87
C ILE A 146 5.90 20.04 -25.06
N PHE A 147 7.12 20.46 -24.73
CA PHE A 147 7.34 21.73 -24.02
C PHE A 147 6.74 22.91 -24.78
N ASP A 148 5.95 23.71 -24.06
CA ASP A 148 5.32 24.93 -24.57
C ASP A 148 5.98 26.19 -23.99
N SER A 149 6.00 26.31 -22.66
CA SER A 149 6.43 27.54 -22.00
C SER A 149 6.91 27.33 -20.56
N ARG A 150 7.63 28.34 -20.03
CA ARG A 150 8.08 28.44 -18.62
C ARG A 150 7.40 29.66 -17.97
N PRO A 151 6.21 29.52 -17.36
CA PRO A 151 5.41 30.66 -16.89
C PRO A 151 6.10 31.46 -15.78
N ASP A 152 6.67 30.78 -14.78
CA ASP A 152 7.41 31.38 -13.68
C ASP A 152 8.89 30.98 -13.74
N ASN A 153 9.71 31.91 -14.27
CA ASN A 153 11.16 31.74 -14.36
C ASN A 153 11.87 31.79 -13.01
N SER A 154 11.18 32.13 -11.92
CA SER A 154 11.75 32.17 -10.57
C SER A 154 11.74 30.81 -9.87
N VAL A 155 10.91 29.86 -10.33
CA VAL A 155 10.86 28.51 -9.79
C VAL A 155 12.12 27.75 -10.21
N LEU A 156 12.89 27.30 -9.22
CA LEU A 156 14.06 26.45 -9.44
C LEU A 156 13.62 25.01 -9.64
N ASP A 157 14.31 24.27 -10.50
CA ASP A 157 14.02 22.87 -10.80
C ASP A 157 13.92 22.00 -9.53
N ALA A 158 14.78 22.28 -8.54
CA ALA A 158 14.82 21.57 -7.26
C ALA A 158 13.57 21.77 -6.37
N ASN A 159 12.70 22.73 -6.70
CA ASN A 159 11.47 23.00 -5.96
C ASN A 159 10.23 22.36 -6.60
N VAL A 160 10.36 21.80 -7.80
CA VAL A 160 9.23 21.25 -8.54
C VAL A 160 8.91 19.85 -8.02
N THR A 161 7.67 19.67 -7.57
CA THR A 161 7.24 18.48 -6.80
C THR A 161 5.91 17.90 -7.29
N SER A 162 5.20 18.59 -8.20
CA SER A 162 3.88 18.18 -8.67
C SER A 162 3.74 18.26 -10.19
N LEU A 163 2.94 17.35 -10.71
CA LEU A 163 2.51 17.24 -12.10
C LEU A 163 0.99 17.42 -12.14
N ILE A 164 0.54 18.41 -12.88
CA ILE A 164 -0.88 18.74 -13.03
C ILE A 164 -1.32 18.30 -14.42
N LEU A 165 -2.20 17.31 -14.51
CA LEU A 165 -2.76 16.82 -15.78
C LEU A 165 -4.13 17.45 -16.02
N LEU A 166 -4.35 17.92 -17.25
CA LEU A 166 -5.62 18.52 -17.68
C LEU A 166 -6.08 17.89 -18.99
N PHE A 167 -7.37 17.54 -19.03
CA PHE A 167 -8.08 17.13 -20.25
C PHE A 167 -9.00 18.24 -20.72
N ASP A 168 -9.04 18.49 -22.04
CA ASP A 168 -9.91 19.47 -22.70
C ASP A 168 -9.85 20.87 -22.05
N ILE A 169 -8.62 21.35 -21.90
CA ILE A 169 -8.35 22.64 -21.24
C ILE A 169 -9.08 23.79 -21.94
N GLY A 170 -9.72 24.67 -21.15
CA GLY A 170 -10.45 25.83 -21.62
C GLY A 170 -11.90 25.56 -22.02
N SER A 171 -12.41 24.35 -21.77
CA SER A 171 -13.78 23.92 -22.07
C SER A 171 -14.56 23.61 -20.79
N ASN A 172 -15.88 23.80 -20.81
CA ASN A 172 -16.80 23.30 -19.79
C ASN A 172 -17.51 22.05 -20.34
N SER A 173 -16.98 20.86 -20.05
CA SER A 173 -17.56 19.58 -20.48
C SER A 173 -17.76 18.64 -19.31
N ASP A 174 -18.66 17.67 -19.47
CA ASP A 174 -18.81 16.47 -18.63
C ASP A 174 -18.30 15.20 -19.34
N ASP A 175 -17.43 15.38 -20.34
CA ASP A 175 -16.83 14.28 -21.11
C ASP A 175 -15.99 13.34 -20.23
N THR A 176 -15.97 12.07 -20.63
CA THR A 176 -15.23 10.99 -19.95
C THR A 176 -13.99 10.62 -20.74
N TYR A 177 -12.87 10.52 -20.02
CA TYR A 177 -11.57 10.10 -20.50
C TYR A 177 -11.13 8.88 -19.71
N TYR A 178 -10.35 8.00 -20.32
CA TYR A 178 -9.61 6.97 -19.60
C TYR A 178 -8.13 7.19 -19.84
N PHE A 179 -7.34 6.97 -18.81
CA PHE A 179 -5.90 7.13 -18.91
C PHE A 179 -5.15 6.10 -18.08
N ASP A 180 -3.94 5.82 -18.52
CA ASP A 180 -3.08 4.79 -17.97
C ASP A 180 -1.62 5.08 -18.29
N ASN A 181 -0.71 4.27 -17.72
CA ASN A 181 0.72 4.31 -17.98
C ASN A 181 1.26 5.75 -17.92
N VAL A 182 1.06 6.41 -16.78
CA VAL A 182 1.48 7.80 -16.57
C VAL A 182 2.99 7.81 -16.41
N TYR A 183 3.71 8.32 -17.41
CA TYR A 183 5.15 8.50 -17.38
C TYR A 183 5.51 9.95 -17.10
N GLY A 184 6.03 10.20 -15.89
CA GLY A 184 6.43 11.53 -15.44
C GLY A 184 7.95 11.74 -15.35
N PRO A 185 8.38 12.93 -14.92
CA PRO A 185 9.78 13.25 -14.65
C PRO A 185 10.41 12.32 -13.60
N GLU A 186 11.72 12.09 -13.69
CA GLU A 186 12.41 11.30 -12.69
C GLU A 186 12.53 12.08 -11.37
N PHE A 187 12.40 11.38 -10.25
CA PHE A 187 12.72 11.89 -8.92
C PHE A 187 13.41 10.79 -8.11
N ASN A 188 13.84 11.11 -6.89
CA ASN A 188 14.35 10.08 -5.98
C ASN A 188 13.21 9.16 -5.52
N ASN A 189 12.90 8.16 -6.36
CA ASN A 189 11.81 7.22 -6.15
C ASN A 189 12.09 6.34 -4.92
N GLN A 190 11.27 6.50 -3.88
CA GLN A 190 11.34 5.76 -2.63
C GLN A 190 11.20 4.23 -2.83
N CYS A 191 10.56 3.80 -3.92
CA CYS A 191 10.30 2.40 -4.22
C CYS A 191 11.42 1.74 -5.05
N ALA A 192 12.30 2.50 -5.69
CA ALA A 192 13.28 1.98 -6.66
C ALA A 192 14.35 1.04 -6.03
N SER A 193 14.58 1.13 -4.73
CA SER A 193 15.57 0.29 -4.02
C SER A 193 14.96 -0.83 -3.18
N ILE A 194 13.63 -1.00 -3.21
CA ILE A 194 12.97 -2.01 -2.39
C ILE A 194 12.88 -3.32 -3.18
N ASN A 195 13.73 -4.28 -2.83
CA ASN A 195 13.61 -5.66 -3.31
C ASN A 195 12.56 -6.38 -2.47
N SER A 196 11.29 -6.26 -2.85
CA SER A 196 10.20 -7.01 -2.22
C SER A 196 9.94 -8.32 -2.96
N ASN A 197 9.46 -9.32 -2.22
CA ASN A 197 8.91 -10.53 -2.80
C ASN A 197 7.39 -10.36 -2.90
N PRO A 198 6.79 -10.29 -4.10
CA PRO A 198 5.34 -10.08 -4.27
C PRO A 198 4.46 -11.23 -3.76
N SER A 199 5.02 -12.43 -3.55
CA SER A 199 4.30 -13.54 -2.88
C SER A 199 4.28 -13.41 -1.36
N ILE A 200 5.02 -12.44 -0.80
CA ILE A 200 5.13 -12.20 0.65
C ILE A 200 4.61 -10.81 1.00
N ASN A 201 5.04 -9.77 0.29
CA ASN A 201 4.66 -8.38 0.53
C ASN A 201 3.50 -8.07 -0.39
N LEU A 202 2.29 -8.10 0.16
CA LEU A 202 1.06 -8.06 -0.62
C LEU A 202 0.64 -6.61 -0.86
N ALA A 203 0.49 -5.81 0.19
CA ALA A 203 0.19 -4.38 0.03
C ALA A 203 0.69 -3.56 1.22
N ASP A 204 1.45 -2.50 0.95
CA ASP A 204 1.88 -1.49 1.93
C ASP A 204 1.48 -0.06 1.52
N TRP A 205 0.82 0.08 0.37
CA TRP A 205 0.33 1.33 -0.22
C TRP A 205 1.36 2.41 -0.50
N ASP A 206 2.59 2.30 0.00
CA ASP A 206 3.71 3.19 -0.31
C ASP A 206 4.38 2.81 -1.63
N CYS A 207 4.56 1.51 -1.86
CA CYS A 207 5.35 0.97 -2.97
C CYS A 207 4.83 -0.35 -3.55
N HIS A 208 4.01 -1.09 -2.82
CA HIS A 208 3.57 -2.42 -3.20
C HIS A 208 2.05 -2.54 -3.22
N TRP A 209 1.54 -2.97 -4.37
CA TRP A 209 0.12 -3.18 -4.66
C TRP A 209 -0.05 -4.55 -5.33
N ASN A 210 0.50 -5.61 -4.72
CA ASN A 210 0.53 -6.98 -5.27
C ASN A 210 -0.79 -7.73 -5.01
N ILE A 211 -1.91 -7.00 -5.03
CA ILE A 211 -3.26 -7.50 -4.74
C ILE A 211 -4.19 -7.21 -5.91
N GLY A 212 -5.03 -8.18 -6.26
CA GLY A 212 -6.06 -8.03 -7.28
C GLY A 212 -7.38 -7.64 -6.64
N VAL A 213 -7.92 -6.48 -7.01
CA VAL A 213 -9.16 -5.95 -6.45
C VAL A 213 -9.94 -5.25 -7.56
N CYS A 214 -11.23 -5.55 -7.71
CA CYS A 214 -12.08 -4.82 -8.65
C CYS A 214 -12.20 -3.32 -8.30
N PRO A 215 -12.61 -2.50 -9.28
CA PRO A 215 -13.12 -1.15 -9.05
C PRO A 215 -14.16 -1.10 -7.93
N SER A 216 -14.12 -0.02 -7.16
CA SER A 216 -15.06 0.23 -6.06
C SER A 216 -16.51 0.24 -6.54
N ASN A 217 -17.38 -0.56 -5.90
CA ASN A 217 -18.79 -0.71 -6.22
C ASN A 217 -19.08 -1.06 -7.71
N THR A 218 -18.12 -1.65 -8.42
CA THR A 218 -18.28 -2.03 -9.83
C THR A 218 -17.62 -3.40 -10.07
N PRO A 219 -18.34 -4.41 -10.61
CA PRO A 219 -17.73 -5.70 -10.93
C PRO A 219 -16.71 -5.54 -12.06
N CYS A 220 -15.68 -6.37 -12.06
CA CYS A 220 -14.69 -6.47 -13.13
C CYS A 220 -14.55 -7.93 -13.58
N SER A 221 -13.91 -8.15 -14.72
CA SER A 221 -13.83 -9.49 -15.32
C SER A 221 -12.80 -10.42 -14.67
N SER A 222 -11.78 -9.88 -14.00
CA SER A 222 -10.70 -10.70 -13.40
C SER A 222 -10.87 -11.01 -11.92
N TYR A 223 -11.65 -10.21 -11.19
CA TYR A 223 -11.83 -10.37 -9.74
C TYR A 223 -13.31 -10.31 -9.35
N ASP A 224 -13.59 -10.64 -8.09
CA ASP A 224 -14.93 -10.48 -7.53
C ASP A 224 -15.21 -9.04 -7.11
N TYR A 225 -16.49 -8.70 -7.14
CA TYR A 225 -17.03 -7.40 -6.72
C TYR A 225 -16.65 -7.05 -5.27
N ILE A 226 -16.30 -5.77 -5.05
CA ILE A 226 -16.16 -5.18 -3.71
C ILE A 226 -17.33 -4.24 -3.43
N SER A 227 -17.86 -4.27 -2.19
CA SER A 227 -19.03 -3.47 -1.80
C SER A 227 -18.69 -1.99 -1.65
N GLY A 228 -17.63 -1.68 -0.89
CA GLY A 228 -17.23 -0.33 -0.53
C GLY A 228 -16.29 0.35 -1.52
N TRP A 229 -15.70 1.46 -1.06
CA TRP A 229 -14.72 2.22 -1.81
C TRP A 229 -13.33 2.10 -1.20
N LEU A 230 -12.40 1.52 -1.94
CA LEU A 230 -10.99 1.41 -1.55
C LEU A 230 -10.14 2.41 -2.35
N ASN A 231 -9.47 3.33 -1.67
CA ASN A 231 -8.58 4.32 -2.26
C ASN A 231 -7.25 4.38 -1.51
N GLN A 232 -6.20 4.92 -2.13
CA GLN A 232 -5.00 5.31 -1.37
C GLN A 232 -5.32 6.57 -0.57
N ALA A 233 -4.85 6.64 0.67
CA ALA A 233 -5.00 7.82 1.52
C ALA A 233 -3.70 8.07 2.30
N TYR A 234 -3.54 9.30 2.79
CA TYR A 234 -2.49 9.59 3.77
C TYR A 234 -2.73 8.81 5.06
N ASN A 235 -1.68 8.23 5.61
CA ASN A 235 -1.73 7.65 6.94
C ASN A 235 -1.93 8.74 8.01
N PRO A 236 -3.02 8.73 8.79
CA PRO A 236 -3.30 9.74 9.81
C PRO A 236 -2.42 9.61 11.06
N ASP A 237 -1.74 8.47 11.26
CA ASP A 237 -0.81 8.24 12.35
C ASP A 237 0.38 7.38 11.89
N ASN A 238 1.40 8.04 11.37
CA ASN A 238 2.67 7.43 10.94
C ASN A 238 3.74 7.40 12.04
N SER A 239 3.35 7.63 13.29
CA SER A 239 4.27 7.77 14.43
C SER A 239 4.22 6.60 15.41
N SER A 240 3.25 5.69 15.23
CA SER A 240 2.99 4.56 16.11
C SER A 240 3.58 3.26 15.56
N ILE A 241 2.77 2.20 15.44
CA ILE A 241 3.23 0.91 14.89
C ILE A 241 3.30 0.92 13.37
N ASN A 242 2.45 1.75 12.74
CA ASN A 242 2.47 1.97 11.31
C ASN A 242 3.32 3.20 11.02
N THR A 243 4.32 3.04 10.15
CA THR A 243 5.22 4.13 9.75
C THR A 243 5.10 4.49 8.28
N SER A 244 4.19 3.84 7.56
CA SER A 244 3.93 4.09 6.14
C SER A 244 3.43 5.51 5.93
N LYS A 245 3.77 6.09 4.79
CA LYS A 245 3.27 7.43 4.44
C LYS A 245 1.81 7.34 3.97
N TYR A 246 1.50 6.30 3.22
CA TYR A 246 0.18 6.02 2.67
C TYR A 246 -0.39 4.71 3.24
N CYS A 247 -1.70 4.59 3.16
CA CYS A 247 -2.45 3.39 3.50
C CYS A 247 -3.65 3.25 2.58
N GLY A 248 -4.30 2.09 2.56
CA GLY A 248 -5.57 1.89 1.86
C GLY A 248 -6.72 2.35 2.74
N SER A 249 -7.49 3.35 2.31
CA SER A 249 -8.77 3.72 2.93
C SER A 249 -9.91 2.93 2.30
N TYR A 250 -10.59 2.14 3.12
CA TYR A 250 -11.80 1.42 2.76
C TYR A 250 -13.01 2.05 3.45
N THR A 251 -13.86 2.74 2.68
CA THR A 251 -15.14 3.26 3.13
C THR A 251 -16.24 2.25 2.85
N ARG A 252 -16.97 1.84 3.90
CA ARG A 252 -18.07 0.88 3.77
C ARG A 252 -19.23 1.45 2.96
N ASN A 253 -19.90 0.58 2.21
CA ASN A 253 -21.16 0.88 1.55
C ASN A 253 -22.33 0.54 2.50
N PRO A 254 -23.24 1.49 2.80
CA PRO A 254 -24.41 1.25 3.65
C PRO A 254 -25.51 0.51 2.87
N ASP A 255 -25.22 -0.68 2.39
CA ASP A 255 -26.19 -1.50 1.70
C ASP A 255 -27.38 -1.86 2.62
N GLY A 256 -28.51 -2.28 2.04
CA GLY A 256 -29.75 -2.50 2.79
C GLY A 256 -29.69 -3.64 3.82
N ASN A 257 -28.67 -4.51 3.74
CA ASN A 257 -28.51 -5.68 4.60
C ASN A 257 -27.34 -5.52 5.59
N GLY A 258 -26.50 -4.49 5.45
CA GLY A 258 -25.27 -4.32 6.22
C GLY A 258 -24.19 -5.35 5.85
N GLU A 259 -24.27 -5.95 4.66
CA GLU A 259 -23.27 -6.87 4.12
C GLU A 259 -22.32 -6.07 3.22
N ASP A 260 -21.11 -5.88 3.72
CA ASP A 260 -20.07 -5.12 3.05
C ASP A 260 -18.79 -5.97 2.98
N VAL A 261 -18.34 -6.24 1.76
CA VAL A 261 -17.22 -7.13 1.48
C VAL A 261 -16.08 -6.40 0.79
N PHE A 262 -14.89 -6.56 1.35
CA PHE A 262 -13.64 -6.22 0.70
C PHE A 262 -12.92 -7.53 0.32
N ILE A 263 -12.88 -7.81 -0.99
CA ILE A 263 -12.24 -9.02 -1.54
C ILE A 263 -10.90 -8.63 -2.13
N MET A 264 -9.84 -9.32 -1.73
CA MET A 264 -8.52 -9.18 -2.32
C MET A 264 -7.98 -10.52 -2.81
N TYR A 265 -7.52 -10.54 -4.05
CA TYR A 265 -6.85 -11.68 -4.69
C TYR A 265 -5.33 -11.54 -4.58
N PHE A 266 -4.63 -12.67 -4.46
CA PHE A 266 -3.17 -12.67 -4.49
C PHE A 266 -2.68 -12.77 -5.95
N LYS A 267 -2.08 -11.71 -6.49
CA LYS A 267 -1.68 -11.67 -7.92
C LYS A 267 -0.65 -12.73 -8.30
N ASN A 268 0.17 -13.14 -7.33
CA ASN A 268 1.19 -14.17 -7.50
C ASN A 268 0.67 -15.62 -7.36
N GLY A 269 -0.65 -15.82 -7.40
CA GLY A 269 -1.29 -17.12 -7.26
C GLY A 269 -1.47 -17.52 -5.80
N ALA A 270 -1.72 -18.82 -5.57
CA ALA A 270 -2.03 -19.33 -4.24
C ALA A 270 -0.86 -19.13 -3.25
N LEU A 271 -1.20 -18.85 -1.99
CA LEU A 271 -0.21 -18.66 -0.92
C LEU A 271 0.61 -19.92 -0.67
N ASP A 272 1.94 -19.80 -0.65
CA ASP A 272 2.84 -20.87 -0.20
C ASP A 272 3.03 -20.84 1.32
N LEU A 273 2.32 -21.73 2.01
CA LEU A 273 2.33 -21.84 3.46
C LEU A 273 3.45 -22.73 4.02
N SER A 274 4.40 -23.19 3.18
CA SER A 274 5.51 -24.07 3.61
C SER A 274 6.47 -23.40 4.60
N THR A 275 6.65 -22.08 4.46
CA THR A 275 7.55 -21.28 5.30
C THR A 275 6.81 -20.12 5.97
N ASN A 276 6.10 -19.31 5.17
CA ASN A 276 5.36 -18.15 5.67
C ASN A 276 3.89 -18.52 5.79
N LYS A 277 3.44 -18.72 7.02
CA LYS A 277 2.11 -19.25 7.35
C LYS A 277 1.24 -18.25 8.11
N TYR A 278 1.80 -17.10 8.48
CA TYR A 278 1.04 -16.02 9.11
C TYR A 278 0.73 -14.96 8.08
N PHE A 279 -0.55 -14.64 7.93
CA PHE A 279 -1.01 -13.50 7.17
C PHE A 279 -1.20 -12.32 8.12
N ASN A 280 -0.48 -11.24 7.88
CA ASN A 280 -0.44 -10.07 8.74
C ASN A 280 -1.04 -8.89 8.00
N PHE A 281 -1.72 -8.03 8.74
CA PHE A 281 -2.26 -6.77 8.26
C PHE A 281 -2.50 -5.85 9.46
N GLN A 282 -2.52 -4.55 9.22
CA GLN A 282 -2.87 -3.55 10.21
C GLN A 282 -4.21 -2.90 9.85
N ILE A 283 -5.02 -2.59 10.86
CA ILE A 283 -6.26 -1.83 10.69
C ILE A 283 -6.28 -0.64 11.65
N TYR A 284 -6.76 0.49 11.16
CA TYR A 284 -7.11 1.70 11.92
C TYR A 284 -8.56 2.06 11.62
N GLY A 285 -9.37 2.29 12.65
CA GLY A 285 -10.76 2.73 12.44
C GLY A 285 -11.63 2.55 13.68
N PRO A 286 -12.97 2.58 13.51
CA PRO A 286 -13.92 2.35 14.60
C PRO A 286 -13.81 0.95 15.23
N PRO A 287 -14.07 0.82 16.55
CA PRO A 287 -13.92 -0.45 17.26
C PRO A 287 -15.07 -1.42 16.92
N ARG A 288 -14.93 -2.16 15.82
CA ARG A 288 -15.94 -3.08 15.28
C ARG A 288 -15.41 -4.52 15.12
N PRO A 289 -16.30 -5.52 15.09
CA PRO A 289 -15.93 -6.87 14.71
C PRO A 289 -15.34 -6.94 13.30
N ILE A 290 -14.33 -7.78 13.12
CA ILE A 290 -13.76 -8.12 11.82
C ILE A 290 -13.82 -9.64 11.64
N TYR A 291 -14.20 -10.04 10.44
CA TYR A 291 -14.14 -11.42 9.98
C TYR A 291 -13.36 -11.48 8.68
N VAL A 292 -12.40 -12.40 8.60
CA VAL A 292 -11.63 -12.63 7.37
C VAL A 292 -11.77 -14.10 6.97
N SER A 293 -12.25 -14.31 5.75
CA SER A 293 -12.40 -15.63 5.13
C SER A 293 -11.29 -15.81 4.10
N PHE A 294 -10.38 -16.76 4.35
CA PHE A 294 -9.37 -17.15 3.36
C PHE A 294 -9.94 -18.28 2.50
N GLN A 295 -9.97 -18.08 1.18
CA GLN A 295 -10.73 -18.93 0.27
C GLN A 295 -9.88 -19.54 -0.84
N ASP A 296 -10.29 -20.73 -1.26
CA ASP A 296 -9.72 -21.41 -2.43
C ASP A 296 -10.28 -20.85 -3.75
N ASN A 297 -9.76 -21.35 -4.88
CA ASN A 297 -10.20 -20.93 -6.22
C ASN A 297 -11.65 -21.29 -6.56
N ALA A 298 -12.29 -22.19 -5.81
CA ALA A 298 -13.71 -22.50 -5.95
C ALA A 298 -14.60 -21.61 -5.04
N GLY A 299 -13.98 -20.71 -4.27
CA GLY A 299 -14.65 -19.83 -3.33
C GLY A 299 -15.04 -20.50 -2.02
N ASN A 300 -14.52 -21.69 -1.73
CA ASN A 300 -14.75 -22.33 -0.44
C ASN A 300 -13.87 -21.70 0.63
N GLU A 301 -14.42 -21.51 1.81
CA GLU A 301 -13.65 -21.07 2.98
C GLU A 301 -12.71 -22.18 3.47
N VAL A 302 -11.42 -21.83 3.54
CA VAL A 302 -10.34 -22.71 4.00
C VAL A 302 -9.95 -22.37 5.43
N VAL A 303 -9.74 -21.08 5.72
CA VAL A 303 -9.40 -20.60 7.07
C VAL A 303 -10.29 -19.42 7.44
N PRO A 304 -11.11 -19.53 8.50
CA PRO A 304 -11.83 -18.40 9.07
C PRO A 304 -10.99 -17.68 10.13
N PHE A 305 -11.12 -16.36 10.20
CA PHE A 305 -10.54 -15.54 11.27
C PHE A 305 -11.57 -14.57 11.82
N ASN A 306 -11.74 -14.56 13.14
CA ASN A 306 -12.65 -13.65 13.83
C ASN A 306 -11.86 -12.82 14.85
N SER A 307 -12.02 -11.50 14.81
CA SER A 307 -11.44 -10.61 15.80
C SER A 307 -12.28 -9.32 15.90
N ASN A 308 -11.73 -8.31 16.59
CA ASN A 308 -12.35 -7.01 16.76
C ASN A 308 -11.24 -5.96 16.65
N VAL A 309 -11.51 -4.86 15.95
CA VAL A 309 -10.80 -3.60 16.20
C VAL A 309 -11.24 -3.15 17.60
N SER A 310 -10.28 -2.94 18.49
CA SER A 310 -10.53 -2.73 19.92
C SER A 310 -10.44 -1.26 20.33
N SER A 311 -9.64 -0.49 19.60
CA SER A 311 -9.30 0.89 19.88
C SER A 311 -9.79 1.79 18.76
N LEU A 312 -10.52 2.84 19.11
CA LEU A 312 -10.96 3.83 18.15
C LEU A 312 -9.75 4.55 17.55
N ASN A 313 -9.62 4.50 16.22
CA ASN A 313 -8.69 5.33 15.46
C ASN A 313 -7.25 5.21 15.98
N THR A 314 -6.82 3.97 16.20
CA THR A 314 -5.44 3.61 16.55
C THR A 314 -5.05 2.39 15.72
N TRP A 315 -3.83 2.38 15.16
CA TRP A 315 -3.35 1.24 14.40
C TRP A 315 -3.25 -0.01 15.27
N GLU A 316 -3.86 -1.11 14.81
CA GLU A 316 -3.79 -2.42 15.44
C GLU A 316 -3.22 -3.46 14.48
N GLN A 317 -2.24 -4.24 14.93
CA GLN A 317 -1.62 -5.33 14.17
C GLN A 317 -2.39 -6.64 14.37
N PHE A 318 -2.83 -7.26 13.29
CA PHE A 318 -3.43 -8.59 13.28
C PHE A 318 -2.51 -9.61 12.62
N SER A 319 -2.57 -10.85 13.09
CA SER A 319 -1.84 -11.98 12.51
C SER A 319 -2.72 -13.23 12.50
N VAL A 320 -3.01 -13.74 11.31
CA VAL A 320 -3.82 -14.95 11.13
C VAL A 320 -2.90 -16.13 10.88
N ASP A 321 -3.01 -17.19 11.70
CA ASP A 321 -2.32 -18.45 11.45
C ASP A 321 -3.05 -19.26 10.37
N LEU A 322 -2.48 -19.35 9.19
CA LEU A 322 -3.02 -20.12 8.06
C LEU A 322 -2.55 -21.58 8.04
N SER A 323 -1.86 -22.07 9.08
CA SER A 323 -1.31 -23.44 9.11
C SER A 323 -2.36 -24.53 8.83
N SER A 324 -3.63 -24.32 9.16
CA SER A 324 -4.73 -25.26 8.86
C SER A 324 -5.06 -25.37 7.38
N GLY A 325 -4.71 -24.37 6.57
CA GLY A 325 -4.87 -24.35 5.12
C GLY A 325 -3.68 -24.95 4.35
N LEU A 326 -2.70 -25.54 5.03
CA LEU A 326 -1.52 -26.12 4.35
C LEU A 326 -1.93 -27.17 3.31
N GLY A 327 -1.48 -26.96 2.06
CA GLY A 327 -1.80 -27.82 0.92
C GLY A 327 -3.12 -27.49 0.22
N GLN A 328 -3.78 -26.40 0.61
CA GLN A 328 -4.91 -25.81 -0.10
C GLN A 328 -4.44 -24.64 -0.96
N ASP A 329 -5.10 -24.44 -2.11
CA ASP A 329 -4.81 -23.32 -3.01
C ASP A 329 -5.55 -22.06 -2.56
N ILE A 330 -5.12 -21.44 -1.45
CA ILE A 330 -5.71 -20.18 -0.96
C ILE A 330 -5.31 -19.04 -1.90
N VAL A 331 -6.27 -18.49 -2.65
CA VAL A 331 -6.03 -17.47 -3.69
C VAL A 331 -6.55 -16.08 -3.34
N ARG A 332 -7.38 -15.96 -2.29
CA ARG A 332 -7.98 -14.68 -1.88
C ARG A 332 -8.27 -14.61 -0.39
N ALA A 333 -8.32 -13.39 0.13
CA ALA A 333 -8.85 -13.06 1.44
C ALA A 333 -10.10 -12.17 1.28
N VAL A 334 -11.17 -12.51 1.99
CA VAL A 334 -12.43 -11.76 2.01
C VAL A 334 -12.62 -11.16 3.39
N PHE A 335 -12.54 -9.84 3.48
CA PHE A 335 -12.76 -9.07 4.69
C PHE A 335 -14.23 -8.69 4.79
N PHE A 336 -14.76 -8.91 5.98
CA PHE A 336 -16.07 -8.44 6.40
C PHE A 336 -15.88 -7.63 7.67
N ILE A 337 -16.19 -6.34 7.60
CA ILE A 337 -16.03 -5.42 8.73
C ILE A 337 -17.42 -4.97 9.17
N ASP A 338 -17.71 -5.10 10.46
CA ASP A 338 -18.98 -4.68 11.08
C ASP A 338 -20.24 -5.25 10.38
N GLN A 339 -20.22 -6.57 10.11
CA GLN A 339 -21.32 -7.26 9.44
C GLN A 339 -22.69 -6.98 10.07
N SER A 340 -23.74 -6.96 9.24
CA SER A 340 -25.13 -6.71 9.64
C SER A 340 -25.39 -5.30 10.18
N VAL A 341 -24.45 -4.36 9.97
CA VAL A 341 -24.60 -2.96 10.35
C VAL A 341 -24.52 -2.07 9.11
N ILE A 342 -25.54 -1.24 8.93
CA ILE A 342 -25.63 -0.24 7.87
C ILE A 342 -24.95 1.05 8.37
N ASN A 343 -23.78 1.39 7.84
CA ASN A 343 -23.08 2.65 8.13
C ASN A 343 -22.08 3.00 7.01
N TRP A 344 -21.47 4.18 7.14
CA TRP A 344 -20.42 4.71 6.27
C TRP A 344 -19.07 4.72 7.00
N ASP A 345 -18.85 3.78 7.94
CA ASP A 345 -17.61 3.75 8.70
C ASP A 345 -16.43 3.53 7.74
N GLU A 346 -15.34 4.25 7.96
CA GLU A 346 -14.09 4.16 7.20
C GLU A 346 -13.05 3.37 8.02
N TYR A 347 -12.29 2.52 7.34
CA TYR A 347 -11.19 1.75 7.90
C TYR A 347 -9.96 1.94 7.03
N LEU A 348 -8.83 2.23 7.66
CA LEU A 348 -7.55 2.23 6.98
C LEU A 348 -6.89 0.87 7.19
N ILE A 349 -6.33 0.31 6.12
CA ILE A 349 -5.70 -1.00 6.08
C ILE A 349 -4.30 -0.82 5.51
N ASP A 350 -3.31 -1.48 6.10
CA ASP A 350 -1.92 -1.36 5.68
C ASP A 350 -1.07 -2.58 6.10
N ASP A 351 0.19 -2.63 5.68
CA ASP A 351 1.21 -3.63 6.02
C ASP A 351 0.71 -5.07 5.82
N ILE A 352 0.04 -5.33 4.69
CA ILE A 352 -0.48 -6.65 4.34
C ILE A 352 0.66 -7.52 3.82
N HIS A 353 1.04 -8.54 4.59
CA HIS A 353 2.15 -9.41 4.21
C HIS A 353 2.14 -10.78 4.91
N MET A 354 2.86 -11.72 4.31
CA MET A 354 3.12 -13.05 4.87
C MET A 354 4.36 -13.06 5.75
N SER A 355 4.35 -13.86 6.81
CA SER A 355 5.53 -14.07 7.66
C SER A 355 5.58 -15.49 8.22
N SER A 356 6.76 -15.87 8.73
CA SER A 356 6.97 -17.17 9.40
C SER A 356 6.57 -17.16 10.89
N ILE A 357 6.33 -15.98 11.47
CA ILE A 357 5.94 -15.78 12.86
C ILE A 357 4.77 -14.80 12.98
N ALA A 358 3.88 -15.00 13.95
CA ALA A 358 2.85 -14.02 14.26
C ALA A 358 3.47 -12.69 14.75
N LEU A 359 2.90 -11.57 14.31
CA LEU A 359 3.29 -10.20 14.64
C LEU A 359 2.29 -9.48 15.55
N GLU A 360 1.12 -10.07 15.84
CA GLU A 360 0.11 -9.49 16.74
C GLU A 360 0.74 -9.10 18.08
N ASN A 361 0.84 -7.79 18.31
CA ASN A 361 1.12 -7.24 19.62
C ASN A 361 -0.20 -7.14 20.36
N LYS A 362 -0.73 -8.29 20.80
CA LYS A 362 -1.73 -8.24 21.86
C LYS A 362 -0.98 -7.75 23.07
N ASN A 363 -1.09 -6.45 23.37
CA ASN A 363 -0.76 -5.96 24.69
C ASN A 363 -1.55 -6.85 25.64
N ILE A 364 -0.84 -7.78 26.28
CA ILE A 364 -1.40 -8.59 27.33
C ILE A 364 -1.69 -7.56 28.41
N SER A 365 -2.89 -6.99 28.39
CA SER A 365 -3.49 -6.26 29.50
C SER A 365 -3.13 -7.08 30.72
N SER A 366 -2.17 -6.59 31.50
CA SER A 366 -1.43 -7.31 32.54
C SER A 366 -2.25 -8.47 33.05
N SER A 367 -2.05 -9.66 32.47
CA SER A 367 -2.93 -10.77 32.76
C SER A 367 -2.63 -11.12 34.21
N LYS A 368 -3.58 -10.87 35.13
CA LYS A 368 -3.53 -11.34 36.52
C LYS A 368 -3.12 -12.81 36.65
N LEU A 369 -3.26 -13.55 35.55
CA LEU A 369 -2.80 -14.92 35.37
C LEU A 369 -1.34 -15.15 35.79
N ILE A 370 -0.42 -14.23 35.49
CA ILE A 370 1.01 -14.39 35.78
C ILE A 370 1.60 -13.08 36.32
N ASP A 371 1.98 -13.09 37.59
CA ASP A 371 2.74 -12.01 38.22
C ASP A 371 4.16 -12.49 38.50
N ILE A 372 5.16 -11.72 38.06
CA ILE A 372 6.56 -12.00 38.35
C ILE A 372 7.19 -10.91 39.20
N TYR A 373 8.01 -11.31 40.17
CA TYR A 373 8.68 -10.39 41.07
C TYR A 373 9.89 -11.04 41.76
N PRO A 374 10.88 -10.24 42.22
CA PRO A 374 11.04 -8.83 41.92
C PRO A 374 11.40 -8.62 40.44
N ASN A 375 11.20 -7.41 39.93
CA ASN A 375 11.70 -7.00 38.63
C ASN A 375 12.22 -5.56 38.79
N PRO A 376 13.54 -5.32 38.82
CA PRO A 376 14.64 -6.25 38.48
C PRO A 376 14.86 -7.42 39.46
N VAL A 377 15.49 -8.49 38.99
CA VAL A 377 15.77 -9.73 39.73
C VAL A 377 17.26 -10.07 39.72
N THR A 378 17.76 -10.63 40.83
CA THR A 378 19.13 -11.16 40.93
C THR A 378 19.14 -12.67 40.68
N ASP A 379 18.72 -13.48 41.66
CA ASP A 379 18.97 -14.93 41.62
C ASP A 379 17.72 -15.76 41.34
N ASN A 380 16.58 -15.33 41.90
CA ASN A 380 15.34 -16.09 41.91
C ASN A 380 14.18 -15.22 41.46
N LEU A 381 13.61 -15.56 40.30
CA LEU A 381 12.38 -14.95 39.81
C LEU A 381 11.19 -15.70 40.43
N ASN A 382 10.43 -15.00 41.27
CA ASN A 382 9.15 -15.54 41.75
C ASN A 382 8.10 -15.35 40.67
N CYS A 383 7.26 -16.35 40.48
CA CYS A 383 6.17 -16.36 39.53
C CYS A 383 4.92 -16.85 40.25
N TYR A 384 3.93 -15.98 40.42
CA TYR A 384 2.60 -16.37 40.84
C TYR A 384 1.78 -16.70 39.59
N PHE A 385 1.21 -17.90 39.54
CA PHE A 385 0.48 -18.40 38.38
C PHE A 385 -0.95 -18.79 38.76
N GLU A 386 -1.92 -18.02 38.28
CA GLU A 386 -3.35 -18.20 38.53
C GLU A 386 -4.00 -19.04 37.41
N ASN A 387 -3.86 -20.37 37.48
CA ASN A 387 -4.51 -21.33 36.57
C ASN A 387 -4.78 -22.67 37.28
N ASN A 388 -5.44 -23.62 36.61
CA ASN A 388 -5.82 -24.93 37.16
C ASN A 388 -4.82 -26.05 36.83
N ASN A 389 -4.00 -25.89 35.78
CA ASN A 389 -3.09 -26.92 35.28
C ASN A 389 -1.63 -26.46 35.33
N GLU A 390 -0.71 -27.42 35.46
CA GLU A 390 0.73 -27.17 35.29
C GLU A 390 1.04 -26.87 33.81
N VAL A 391 1.94 -25.92 33.57
CA VAL A 391 2.31 -25.49 32.22
C VAL A 391 3.83 -25.36 32.10
N ASN A 392 4.34 -25.48 30.87
CA ASN A 392 5.76 -25.28 30.61
C ASN A 392 6.05 -23.79 30.44
N ALA A 393 6.88 -23.24 31.33
CA ALA A 393 7.42 -21.89 31.23
C ALA A 393 8.82 -21.94 30.61
N LYS A 394 9.13 -20.96 29.75
CA LYS A 394 10.45 -20.81 29.13
C LYS A 394 10.98 -19.40 29.36
N ILE A 395 12.29 -19.28 29.54
CA ILE A 395 12.96 -17.98 29.49
C ILE A 395 13.66 -17.86 28.15
N ILE A 396 13.35 -16.79 27.43
CA ILE A 396 13.93 -16.46 26.13
C ILE A 396 14.69 -15.14 26.23
N ASN A 397 15.78 -15.02 25.47
CA ASN A 397 16.49 -13.74 25.32
C ASN A 397 15.79 -12.85 24.27
N VAL A 398 16.28 -11.63 24.10
CA VAL A 398 15.77 -10.65 23.11
C VAL A 398 15.87 -11.11 21.65
N THR A 399 16.63 -12.18 21.36
CA THR A 399 16.75 -12.78 20.02
C THR A 399 15.86 -14.01 19.84
N GLY A 400 14.95 -14.30 20.79
CA GLY A 400 14.05 -15.45 20.75
C GLY A 400 14.70 -16.80 21.08
N LYS A 401 15.97 -16.83 21.51
CA LYS A 401 16.66 -18.08 21.91
C LYS A 401 16.16 -18.52 23.28
N ILE A 402 15.68 -19.77 23.38
CA ILE A 402 15.33 -20.41 24.64
C ILE A 402 16.60 -20.68 25.45
N LEU A 403 16.66 -20.12 26.66
CA LEU A 403 17.77 -20.27 27.59
C LEU A 403 17.43 -21.22 28.74
N PHE A 404 16.16 -21.29 29.11
CA PHE A 404 15.69 -22.11 30.22
C PHE A 404 14.26 -22.60 29.98
N SER A 405 13.91 -23.78 30.50
CA SER A 405 12.54 -24.31 30.48
C SER A 405 12.25 -25.07 31.77
N LYS A 406 11.08 -24.83 32.36
CA LYS A 406 10.63 -25.48 33.60
C LYS A 406 9.11 -25.52 33.65
N ASN A 407 8.56 -26.61 34.18
CA ASN A 407 7.14 -26.68 34.46
C ASN A 407 6.79 -25.89 35.73
N ILE A 408 5.76 -25.06 35.65
CA ILE A 408 5.24 -24.25 36.77
C ILE A 408 3.82 -24.70 37.13
N LYS A 409 3.54 -24.76 38.43
CA LYS A 409 2.26 -25.22 38.97
C LYS A 409 1.36 -24.03 39.33
N PRO A 410 0.04 -24.23 39.47
CA PRO A 410 -0.82 -23.22 40.08
C PRO A 410 -0.27 -22.68 41.42
N GLY A 411 -0.33 -21.37 41.61
CA GLY A 411 0.16 -20.68 42.80
C GLY A 411 1.61 -20.18 42.66
N HIS A 412 2.37 -20.21 43.77
CA HIS A 412 3.72 -19.66 43.82
C HIS A 412 4.78 -20.63 43.28
N ASN A 413 5.61 -20.13 42.37
CA ASN A 413 6.75 -20.83 41.80
C ASN A 413 8.02 -19.99 41.94
N VAL A 414 9.16 -20.67 41.99
CA VAL A 414 10.47 -20.03 41.99
C VAL A 414 11.30 -20.58 40.83
N ILE A 415 11.86 -19.68 40.04
CA ILE A 415 12.74 -19.99 38.92
C ILE A 415 14.11 -19.41 39.24
N GLY A 416 15.12 -20.28 39.40
CA GLY A 416 16.51 -19.85 39.59
C GLY A 416 17.12 -19.42 38.26
N ILE A 417 17.71 -18.24 38.22
CA ILE A 417 18.23 -17.59 37.02
C ILE A 417 19.71 -17.19 37.16
N ASN A 418 20.45 -17.85 38.06
CA ASN A 418 21.85 -17.56 38.35
C ASN A 418 22.76 -17.67 37.11
N ASP A 419 22.39 -18.54 36.17
CA ASP A 419 23.17 -18.79 34.95
C ASP A 419 22.91 -17.74 33.85
N LEU A 420 21.99 -16.80 34.08
CA LEU A 420 21.71 -15.71 33.14
C LEU A 420 22.63 -14.53 33.40
N THR A 421 23.22 -13.98 32.34
CA THR A 421 23.95 -12.71 32.41
C THR A 421 22.99 -11.54 32.63
N SER A 422 23.46 -10.44 33.19
CA SER A 422 22.67 -9.20 33.29
C SER A 422 22.11 -8.77 31.93
N GLY A 423 20.83 -8.40 31.90
CA GLY A 423 20.12 -8.09 30.65
C GLY A 423 18.60 -8.22 30.75
N PHE A 424 17.93 -8.00 29.61
CA PHE A 424 16.48 -8.16 29.49
C PHE A 424 16.11 -9.55 28.95
N TYR A 425 15.07 -10.13 29.53
CA TYR A 425 14.56 -11.45 29.19
C TYR A 425 13.02 -11.44 29.16
N LEU A 426 12.45 -12.43 28.47
CA LEU A 426 11.02 -12.68 28.48
C LEU A 426 10.75 -14.06 29.11
N LEU A 427 9.78 -14.13 30.00
CA LEU A 427 9.15 -15.36 30.45
C LEU A 427 7.99 -15.68 29.51
N GLU A 428 8.09 -16.77 28.76
CA GLU A 428 7.07 -17.31 27.86
C GLU A 428 6.31 -18.44 28.56
N ILE A 429 4.98 -18.39 28.55
CA ILE A 429 4.10 -19.47 29.04
C ILE A 429 3.02 -19.72 28.00
N LYS A 430 2.89 -20.95 27.51
CA LYS A 430 1.81 -21.33 26.57
C LYS A 430 0.69 -22.08 27.29
N ILE A 431 -0.54 -21.63 27.10
CA ILE A 431 -1.75 -22.21 27.69
C ILE A 431 -2.76 -22.40 26.57
N ASN A 432 -3.12 -23.65 26.29
CA ASN A 432 -3.85 -24.00 25.07
C ASN A 432 -3.10 -23.45 23.84
N ASP A 433 -3.75 -22.63 23.02
CA ASP A 433 -3.16 -22.00 21.83
C ASP A 433 -2.71 -20.55 22.06
N ILE A 434 -2.80 -20.04 23.30
CA ILE A 434 -2.39 -18.68 23.65
C ILE A 434 -1.02 -18.70 24.31
N THR A 435 -0.11 -17.86 23.83
CA THR A 435 1.23 -17.66 24.41
C THR A 435 1.27 -16.34 25.18
N TYR A 436 1.68 -16.40 26.44
CA TYR A 436 1.82 -15.25 27.35
C TYR A 436 3.29 -14.90 27.51
N PHE A 437 3.61 -13.60 27.50
CA PHE A 437 4.96 -13.09 27.72
C PHE A 437 5.00 -12.11 28.89
N HIS A 438 6.04 -12.21 29.72
CA HIS A 438 6.30 -11.24 30.79
C HIS A 438 7.77 -10.83 30.78
N LYS A 439 8.03 -9.52 30.68
CA LYS A 439 9.40 -8.98 30.62
C LYS A 439 9.99 -8.83 32.01
N PHE A 440 11.25 -9.26 32.18
CA PHE A 440 12.03 -8.95 33.38
C PHE A 440 13.48 -8.59 33.07
N GLN A 441 14.11 -7.89 34.02
CA GLN A 441 15.50 -7.50 33.96
C GLN A 441 16.31 -8.30 34.99
N LYS A 442 17.33 -9.04 34.53
CA LYS A 442 18.38 -9.62 35.38
C LYS A 442 19.41 -8.54 35.67
N ILE A 443 19.73 -8.37 36.95
CA ILE A 443 20.86 -7.59 37.44
C ILE A 443 21.77 -8.49 38.29
N ASP A 444 23.05 -8.15 38.38
CA ASP A 444 24.05 -8.94 39.10
C ASP A 444 23.75 -9.08 40.61
#